data_AF-A0A6L6QLK8-F1
#
_entry.id   AF-A0A6L6QLK8-F1
#
_cell.length_a   1.000
_cell.length_b   1.000
_cell.length_c   1.000
_cell.angle_alpha   90.00
_cell.angle_beta   90.00
_cell.angle_gamma   90.00
#
_symmetry.space_group_name_H-M   'P 1'
#
loop_
_entity.id
_entity.type
_entity.pdbx_description
1 polymer ?
#
loop_
_entity_poly.entity_id
_entity_poly.type
_entity_poly.pdbx_seq_one_letter_code
_entity_poly.pdbx_strand_id
1 'polypeptide(L)'
;MKRKPRIYYTDEQKALMWERWRKGESLQHIAQLFGRSHGAIQGILIRTGGISPAPRCRSRLALTISEREEISRSLVAGASLRAIAVSLGRAPSTISREIKRNGGRTSYRATQADKHAWDRARRPKRCKLVENPALASIVADKLRLEWAPEQIAGWLKHTYPGVKDQQVSHET
;
A
#
# COMPACT_ATOMS: atom_id res chain seq x y z
N MET A 1 3.92 36.76 -1.71
CA MET A 1 4.70 35.53 -2.04
C MET A 1 3.89 34.65 -3.00
N LYS A 2 4.40 34.33 -4.20
CA LYS A 2 3.73 33.42 -5.14
C LYS A 2 3.80 31.98 -4.60
N ARG A 3 2.67 31.38 -4.23
CA ARG A 3 2.61 29.96 -3.82
C ARG A 3 2.90 29.08 -5.04
N LYS A 4 3.94 28.24 -4.97
CA LYS A 4 4.21 27.23 -6.00
C LYS A 4 3.08 26.17 -6.00
N PRO A 5 2.62 25.68 -7.17
CA PRO A 5 1.62 24.63 -7.24
C PRO A 5 2.12 23.32 -6.64
N ARG A 6 1.19 22.51 -6.14
CA ARG A 6 1.44 21.16 -5.59
C ARG A 6 1.90 20.24 -6.73
N ILE A 7 3.02 19.55 -6.54
CA ILE A 7 3.50 18.52 -7.48
C ILE A 7 3.05 17.15 -6.99
N TYR A 8 2.57 16.34 -7.93
CA TYR A 8 2.43 14.91 -7.76
C TYR A 8 3.61 14.23 -8.44
N TYR A 9 4.49 13.62 -7.65
CA TYR A 9 5.65 12.93 -8.18
C TYR A 9 5.25 11.60 -8.81
N THR A 10 5.78 11.33 -10.01
CA THR A 10 5.68 10.03 -10.65
C THR A 10 6.46 8.98 -9.84
N ASP A 11 6.21 7.70 -10.10
CA ASP A 11 6.94 6.64 -9.41
C ASP A 11 8.42 6.59 -9.82
N GLU A 12 8.73 6.97 -11.06
CA GLU A 12 10.11 7.16 -11.54
C GLU A 12 10.84 8.30 -10.79
N GLN A 13 10.17 9.45 -10.61
CA GLN A 13 10.74 10.57 -9.87
C GLN A 13 11.00 10.20 -8.41
N LYS A 14 10.09 9.46 -7.77
CA LYS A 14 10.30 8.95 -6.41
C LYS A 14 11.45 7.94 -6.37
N ALA A 15 11.56 7.05 -7.36
CA ALA A 15 12.66 6.09 -7.45
C ALA A 15 14.01 6.81 -7.55
N LEU A 16 14.09 7.87 -8.36
CA LEU A 16 15.29 8.71 -8.45
C LEU A 16 15.62 9.39 -7.12
N MET A 17 14.64 9.94 -6.41
CA MET A 17 14.86 10.51 -5.06
C MET A 17 15.47 9.46 -4.11
N TRP A 18 14.93 8.25 -4.11
CA TRP A 18 15.42 7.14 -3.29
C TRP A 18 16.82 6.68 -3.68
N GLU A 19 17.13 6.62 -4.97
CA GLU A 19 18.45 6.28 -5.47
C GLU A 19 19.50 7.29 -4.97
N ARG A 20 19.21 8.58 -5.10
CA ARG A 20 20.09 9.68 -4.68
C ARG A 20 20.27 9.72 -3.16
N TRP A 21 19.19 9.52 -2.41
CA TRP A 21 19.23 9.37 -0.95
C TRP A 21 20.12 8.19 -0.53
N ARG A 22 20.00 7.04 -1.20
CA ARG A 22 20.84 5.87 -0.93
C ARG A 22 22.32 6.11 -1.22
N LYS A 23 22.64 6.96 -2.20
CA LYS A 23 24.02 7.40 -2.51
C LYS A 23 24.58 8.38 -1.47
N GLY A 24 23.79 8.79 -0.47
CA GLY A 24 24.21 9.73 0.57
C GLY A 24 24.09 11.21 0.17
N GLU A 25 23.38 11.53 -0.91
CA GLU A 25 23.19 12.92 -1.31
C GLU A 25 22.29 13.68 -0.34
N SER A 26 22.57 14.97 -0.14
CA SER A 26 21.81 15.81 0.79
C SER A 26 20.40 16.09 0.28
N LEU A 27 19.44 16.22 1.20
CA LEU A 27 18.04 16.54 0.85
C LEU A 27 17.91 17.83 0.05
N GLN A 28 18.81 18.80 0.28
CA GLN A 28 18.83 20.05 -0.47
C GLN A 28 19.22 19.81 -1.93
N HIS A 29 20.26 19.02 -2.18
CA HIS A 29 20.72 18.71 -3.54
C HIS A 29 19.65 17.94 -4.31
N ILE A 30 19.06 16.90 -3.70
CA ILE A 30 18.00 16.13 -4.34
C ILE A 30 16.79 17.04 -4.64
N ALA A 31 16.44 17.98 -3.75
CA ALA A 31 15.31 18.88 -3.95
C ALA A 31 15.55 19.91 -5.05
N GLN A 32 16.79 20.37 -5.21
CA GLN A 32 17.19 21.26 -6.30
C GLN A 32 16.99 20.60 -7.68
N LEU A 33 17.24 19.30 -7.82
CA LEU A 33 16.97 18.55 -9.07
C LEU A 33 15.50 18.66 -9.52
N PHE A 34 14.57 18.82 -8.58
CA PHE A 34 13.14 18.98 -8.86
C PHE A 34 12.65 20.43 -8.75
N GLY A 35 13.55 21.41 -8.56
CA GLY A 35 13.20 22.83 -8.38
C GLY A 35 12.40 23.13 -7.10
N ARG A 36 12.63 22.34 -6.04
CA ARG A 36 11.88 22.36 -4.78
C ARG A 36 12.79 22.55 -3.57
N SER A 37 12.16 22.85 -2.42
CA SER A 37 12.83 22.89 -1.12
C SER A 37 12.89 21.49 -0.51
N HIS A 38 13.89 21.24 0.32
CA HIS A 38 14.18 19.95 0.98
C HIS A 38 12.96 19.35 1.71
N GLY A 39 12.08 20.18 2.29
CA GLY A 39 10.88 19.72 3.00
C GLY A 39 9.93 18.87 2.15
N ALA A 40 9.90 19.08 0.82
CA ALA A 40 9.10 18.27 -0.08
C ALA A 40 9.59 16.81 -0.17
N ILE A 41 10.91 16.61 -0.11
CA ILE A 41 11.54 15.28 -0.13
C ILE A 41 11.52 14.66 1.25
N GLN A 42 11.79 15.46 2.29
CA GLN A 42 11.76 15.02 3.67
C GLN A 42 10.43 14.35 4.04
N GLY A 43 9.30 14.94 3.65
CA GLY A 43 7.98 14.34 3.89
C GLY A 43 7.76 13.00 3.18
N ILE A 44 8.45 12.74 2.06
CA ILE A 44 8.40 11.45 1.35
C ILE A 44 9.24 10.40 2.08
N LEU A 45 10.43 10.78 2.53
CA LEU A 45 11.39 9.87 3.18
C LEU A 45 10.96 9.50 4.61
N ILE A 46 10.52 10.46 5.42
CA ILE A 46 10.13 10.21 6.81
C ILE A 46 8.95 9.25 6.89
N ARG A 47 8.05 9.27 5.90
CA ARG A 47 6.88 8.38 5.86
C ARG A 47 7.26 6.89 5.83
N THR A 48 8.46 6.55 5.38
CA THR A 48 8.99 5.18 5.38
C THR A 48 10.22 5.03 6.28
N GLY A 49 10.43 5.98 7.22
CA GLY A 49 11.55 5.95 8.16
C GLY A 49 12.92 6.12 7.50
N GLY A 50 13.00 6.71 6.30
CA GLY A 50 14.25 6.86 5.55
C GLY A 50 14.71 5.59 4.83
N ILE A 51 13.89 4.54 4.84
CA ILE A 51 14.13 3.28 4.11
C ILE A 51 13.30 3.28 2.83
N SER A 52 13.95 2.97 1.70
CA SER A 52 13.28 2.89 0.41
C SER A 52 12.28 1.73 0.41
N PRO A 53 10.98 1.96 0.14
CA PRO A 53 10.03 0.86 0.04
C PRO A 53 10.39 -0.03 -1.15
N ALA A 54 10.14 -1.34 -0.99
CA ALA A 54 10.31 -2.28 -2.09
C ALA A 54 9.37 -1.92 -3.25
N PRO A 55 9.82 -2.06 -4.51
CA PRO A 55 8.96 -1.86 -5.66
C PRO A 55 7.79 -2.85 -5.59
N ARG A 56 6.60 -2.35 -5.87
CA ARG A 56 5.40 -3.18 -5.87
C ARG A 56 5.40 -4.03 -7.13
N CYS A 57 5.23 -5.34 -6.96
CA CYS A 57 5.13 -6.28 -8.08
C CYS A 57 3.77 -6.98 -8.04
N ARG A 58 3.24 -7.34 -9.21
CA ARG A 58 2.05 -8.18 -9.29
C ARG A 58 2.44 -9.64 -9.11
N SER A 59 1.57 -10.40 -8.45
CA SER A 59 1.69 -11.87 -8.47
C SER A 59 1.53 -12.38 -9.90
N ARG A 60 2.32 -13.39 -10.28
CA ARG A 60 2.17 -14.12 -11.56
C ARG A 60 0.76 -14.72 -11.78
N LEU A 61 0.02 -14.93 -10.70
CA LEU A 61 -1.34 -15.48 -10.73
C LEU A 61 -2.42 -14.40 -10.91
N ALA A 62 -2.06 -13.12 -10.78
CA ALA A 62 -2.99 -12.04 -11.04
C ALA A 62 -3.30 -11.96 -12.53
N LEU A 63 -4.54 -11.62 -12.86
CA LEU A 63 -4.87 -11.31 -14.25
C LEU A 63 -4.00 -10.14 -14.74
N THR A 64 -3.64 -10.14 -16.02
CA THR A 64 -2.95 -9.03 -16.68
C THR A 64 -3.96 -7.99 -17.16
N ILE A 65 -3.48 -6.84 -17.66
CA ILE A 65 -4.37 -5.85 -18.28
C ILE A 65 -5.02 -6.41 -19.55
N SER A 66 -4.26 -7.11 -20.38
CA SER A 66 -4.74 -7.71 -21.63
C SER A 66 -5.82 -8.78 -21.37
N GLU A 67 -5.64 -9.62 -20.34
CA GLU A 67 -6.69 -10.56 -19.92
C GLU A 67 -7.96 -9.84 -19.45
N ARG A 68 -7.82 -8.68 -18.77
CA ARG A 68 -8.98 -7.88 -18.37
C ARG A 68 -9.67 -7.19 -19.54
N GLU A 69 -8.93 -6.75 -20.54
CA GLU A 69 -9.48 -6.21 -21.78
C GLU A 69 -10.26 -7.26 -22.54
N GLU A 70 -9.76 -8.50 -22.60
CA GLU A 70 -10.48 -9.62 -23.19
C GLU A 70 -11.78 -9.91 -22.45
N ILE A 71 -11.75 -9.96 -21.12
CA ILE A 71 -12.97 -10.08 -20.30
C ILE A 71 -13.95 -8.96 -20.65
N SER A 72 -13.48 -7.72 -20.76
CA SER A 72 -14.33 -6.57 -21.08
C SER A 72 -14.99 -6.69 -22.46
N ARG A 73 -14.23 -7.08 -23.49
CA ARG A 73 -14.75 -7.25 -24.85
C ARG A 73 -15.71 -8.43 -24.95
N SER A 74 -15.35 -9.57 -24.37
CA SER A 74 -16.19 -10.76 -24.37
C SER A 74 -17.51 -10.54 -23.63
N LEU A 75 -17.52 -9.74 -22.56
CA LEU A 75 -18.76 -9.37 -21.89
C LEU A 75 -19.70 -8.55 -22.77
N VAL A 76 -19.16 -7.59 -23.53
CA VAL A 76 -19.94 -6.80 -24.51
C VAL A 76 -20.47 -7.70 -25.63
N ALA A 77 -19.68 -8.68 -26.06
CA ALA A 77 -20.09 -9.68 -27.04
C ALA A 77 -21.11 -10.71 -26.49
N GLY A 78 -21.54 -10.59 -25.23
CA GLY A 78 -22.54 -11.48 -24.64
C GLY A 78 -22.01 -12.85 -24.21
N ALA A 79 -20.69 -13.07 -24.20
CA ALA A 79 -20.12 -14.38 -23.88
C ALA A 79 -20.43 -14.84 -22.44
N SER A 80 -20.52 -16.16 -22.28
CA SER A 80 -20.68 -16.78 -20.97
C SER A 80 -19.38 -16.75 -20.18
N LEU A 81 -19.46 -16.74 -18.84
CA LEU A 81 -18.28 -16.73 -17.97
C LEU A 81 -17.35 -17.94 -18.22
N ARG A 82 -17.93 -19.09 -18.58
CA ARG A 82 -17.18 -20.31 -18.91
C ARG A 82 -16.41 -20.17 -20.23
N ALA A 83 -17.03 -19.60 -21.26
CA ALA A 83 -16.36 -19.36 -22.54
C ALA A 83 -15.16 -18.42 -22.39
N ILE A 84 -15.33 -17.33 -21.64
CA ILE A 84 -14.24 -16.38 -21.33
C ILE A 84 -13.10 -17.07 -20.59
N ALA A 85 -13.45 -17.89 -19.59
CA ALA A 85 -12.47 -18.62 -18.79
C ALA A 85 -11.65 -19.61 -19.63
N VAL A 86 -12.29 -20.34 -20.53
CA VAL A 86 -11.63 -21.26 -21.47
C VAL A 86 -10.69 -20.50 -22.41
N SER A 87 -11.17 -19.41 -23.03
CA SER A 87 -10.36 -18.58 -23.93
C SER A 87 -9.10 -18.03 -23.27
N LEU A 88 -9.18 -17.65 -22.00
CA LEU A 88 -8.05 -17.11 -21.23
C LEU A 88 -7.20 -18.18 -20.52
N GLY A 89 -7.58 -19.46 -20.57
CA GLY A 89 -6.90 -20.51 -19.80
C GLY A 89 -6.99 -20.29 -18.28
N ARG A 90 -8.08 -19.70 -17.79
CA ARG A 90 -8.30 -19.38 -16.38
C ARG A 90 -9.47 -20.17 -15.79
N ALA A 91 -9.50 -20.29 -14.47
CA ALA A 91 -10.65 -20.89 -13.79
C ALA A 91 -11.90 -20.00 -13.93
N PRO A 92 -13.10 -20.56 -14.18
CA PRO A 92 -14.35 -19.78 -14.23
C PRO A 92 -14.62 -18.98 -12.95
N SER A 93 -14.20 -19.50 -11.79
CA SER A 93 -14.31 -18.81 -10.51
C SER A 93 -13.42 -17.57 -10.41
N THR A 94 -12.31 -17.50 -11.15
CA THR A 94 -11.46 -16.30 -11.24
C THR A 94 -12.17 -15.21 -12.03
N ILE A 95 -12.72 -15.54 -13.20
CA ILE A 95 -13.45 -14.60 -14.05
C ILE A 95 -14.70 -14.08 -13.34
N SER A 96 -15.49 -14.97 -12.73
CA SER A 96 -16.68 -14.60 -11.95
C SER A 96 -16.36 -13.64 -10.81
N ARG A 97 -15.33 -13.94 -10.01
CA ARG A 97 -14.90 -13.08 -8.90
C ARG A 97 -14.35 -11.74 -9.39
N GLU A 98 -13.62 -11.72 -10.50
CA GLU A 98 -13.11 -10.47 -11.09
C GLU A 98 -14.27 -9.57 -11.50
N ILE A 99 -15.25 -10.10 -12.24
CA ILE A 99 -16.39 -9.32 -12.72
C ILE A 99 -17.25 -8.85 -11.56
N LYS A 100 -17.60 -9.73 -10.61
CA LYS A 100 -18.41 -9.39 -9.43
C LYS A 100 -17.79 -8.25 -8.61
N ARG A 101 -16.46 -8.25 -8.45
CA ARG A 101 -15.76 -7.21 -7.67
C ARG A 101 -15.65 -5.87 -8.37
N ASN A 102 -15.75 -5.83 -9.69
CA ASN A 102 -15.50 -4.62 -10.48
C ASN A 102 -16.77 -4.17 -11.24
N GLY A 103 -17.93 -4.23 -10.59
CA GLY A 103 -19.18 -3.64 -11.10
C GLY A 103 -20.10 -4.61 -11.85
N GLY A 104 -19.80 -5.90 -11.91
CA GLY A 104 -20.67 -6.87 -12.59
C GLY A 104 -20.62 -6.75 -14.12
N ARG A 105 -21.50 -7.50 -14.82
CA ARG A 105 -21.44 -7.63 -16.29
C ARG A 105 -21.66 -6.31 -17.04
N THR A 106 -22.50 -5.42 -16.51
CA THR A 106 -22.90 -4.17 -17.16
C THR A 106 -21.86 -3.06 -17.01
N SER A 107 -21.23 -2.96 -15.84
CA SER A 107 -20.32 -1.87 -15.47
C SER A 107 -18.84 -2.22 -15.58
N TYR A 108 -18.51 -3.48 -15.92
CA TYR A 108 -17.11 -3.91 -15.97
C TYR A 108 -16.30 -3.09 -16.97
N ARG A 109 -15.14 -2.59 -16.52
CA ARG A 109 -14.15 -1.86 -17.32
C ARG A 109 -12.75 -2.33 -16.97
N ALA A 110 -11.99 -2.75 -17.98
CA ALA A 110 -10.66 -3.34 -17.80
C ALA A 110 -9.68 -2.42 -17.05
N THR A 111 -9.57 -1.16 -17.47
CA THR A 111 -8.65 -0.16 -16.88
C THR A 111 -8.97 0.13 -15.42
N GLN A 112 -10.26 0.23 -15.07
CA GLN A 112 -10.70 0.44 -13.69
C GLN A 112 -10.42 -0.80 -12.84
N ALA A 113 -10.78 -1.99 -13.33
CA ALA A 113 -10.52 -3.25 -12.64
C ALA A 113 -9.03 -3.46 -12.38
N ASP A 114 -8.17 -3.09 -13.34
CA ASP A 114 -6.73 -3.14 -13.23
C ASP A 114 -6.18 -2.20 -12.15
N LYS A 115 -6.60 -0.93 -12.18
CA LYS A 115 -6.26 0.07 -11.15
C LYS A 115 -6.73 -0.37 -9.77
N HIS A 116 -7.96 -0.88 -9.64
CA HIS A 116 -8.48 -1.39 -8.38
C HIS A 116 -7.71 -2.61 -7.89
N ALA A 117 -7.31 -3.52 -8.77
CA ALA A 117 -6.47 -4.65 -8.43
C ALA A 117 -5.10 -4.19 -7.89
N TRP A 118 -4.49 -3.20 -8.55
CA TRP A 118 -3.27 -2.56 -8.05
C TRP A 118 -3.51 -1.93 -6.69
N ASP A 119 -4.53 -1.11 -6.51
CA ASP A 119 -4.77 -0.40 -5.25
C ASP A 119 -5.02 -1.35 -4.07
N ARG A 120 -5.83 -2.39 -4.29
CA ARG A 120 -6.12 -3.42 -3.26
C ARG A 120 -4.90 -4.23 -2.87
N ALA A 121 -3.91 -4.38 -3.75
CA ALA A 121 -2.68 -5.09 -3.43
C ALA A 121 -1.87 -4.40 -2.31
N ARG A 122 -2.12 -3.12 -2.00
CA ARG A 122 -1.49 -2.43 -0.86
C ARG A 122 -1.82 -3.07 0.49
N ARG A 123 -3.01 -3.67 0.64
CA ARG A 123 -3.53 -4.32 1.86
C ARG A 123 -2.99 -3.69 3.17
N PRO A 124 -3.18 -2.37 3.39
CA PRO A 124 -2.68 -1.74 4.60
C PRO A 124 -3.36 -2.40 5.80
N LYS A 125 -2.56 -2.97 6.70
CA LYS A 125 -3.04 -3.35 8.02
C LYS A 125 -2.96 -2.10 8.88
N ARG A 126 -4.09 -1.66 9.44
CA ARG A 126 -4.07 -0.57 10.41
C ARG A 126 -3.25 -1.03 11.62
N CYS A 127 -2.32 -0.20 12.07
CA CYS A 127 -1.53 -0.52 13.26
C CYS A 127 -2.45 -0.51 14.48
N LYS A 128 -2.32 -1.51 15.35
CA LYS A 128 -3.19 -1.67 16.53
C LYS A 128 -3.20 -0.42 17.42
N LEU A 129 -2.06 0.26 17.56
CA LEU A 129 -1.94 1.49 18.34
C LEU A 129 -2.73 2.66 17.73
N VAL A 130 -2.92 2.69 16.41
CA VAL A 130 -3.76 3.71 15.75
C VAL A 130 -5.24 3.43 16.02
N GLU A 131 -5.62 2.16 16.16
CA GLU A 131 -7.01 1.76 16.44
C GLU A 131 -7.36 1.84 17.93
N ASN A 132 -6.37 1.77 18.82
CA ASN A 132 -6.56 1.82 20.27
C ASN A 132 -5.73 2.95 20.92
N PRO A 133 -6.27 4.19 20.99
CA PRO A 133 -5.59 5.35 21.56
C PRO A 133 -5.19 5.18 23.03
N ALA A 134 -6.00 4.45 23.82
CA ALA A 134 -5.71 4.19 25.22
C ALA A 134 -4.44 3.33 25.37
N LEU A 135 -4.33 2.26 24.57
CA LEU A 135 -3.14 1.42 24.53
C LEU A 135 -1.92 2.21 24.02
N ALA A 136 -2.09 3.06 23.01
CA ALA A 136 -1.02 3.93 22.51
C ALA A 136 -0.48 4.87 23.59
N SER A 137 -1.35 5.45 24.42
CA SER A 137 -0.92 6.29 25.55
C SER A 137 -0.07 5.50 26.54
N ILE A 138 -0.50 4.30 26.93
CA ILE A 138 0.23 3.44 27.87
C ILE A 138 1.63 3.10 27.33
N VAL A 139 1.72 2.74 26.04
CA VAL A 139 3.00 2.43 25.40
C VAL A 139 3.89 3.67 25.36
N ALA A 140 3.35 4.84 24.98
CA ALA A 140 4.09 6.09 24.92
C ALA A 140 4.59 6.54 26.31
N ASP A 141 3.80 6.33 27.36
CA ASP A 141 4.20 6.61 28.75
C ASP A 141 5.38 5.73 29.18
N LYS A 142 5.36 4.44 28.84
CA LYS A 142 6.46 3.53 29.16
C LYS A 142 7.72 3.77 28.33
N LEU A 143 7.58 4.13 27.06
CA LEU A 143 8.72 4.53 26.24
C LEU A 143 9.41 5.78 26.79
N ARG A 144 8.64 6.73 27.35
CA ARG A 144 9.19 7.91 28.06
C ARG A 144 9.96 7.55 29.32
N LEU A 145 9.70 6.38 29.90
CA LEU A 145 10.43 5.82 31.03
C LEU A 145 11.62 4.94 30.58
N GLU A 146 11.99 4.98 29.30
CA GLU A 146 13.10 4.23 28.71
C GLU A 146 12.94 2.71 28.77
N TRP A 147 11.70 2.21 28.86
CA TRP A 147 11.44 0.78 28.78
C TRP A 147 11.70 0.27 27.35
N ALA A 148 12.37 -0.87 27.24
CA ALA A 148 12.54 -1.55 25.96
C ALA A 148 11.18 -2.06 25.43
N PRO A 149 10.96 -2.07 24.10
CA PRO A 149 9.71 -2.56 23.50
C PRO A 149 9.31 -3.97 23.96
N GLU A 150 10.29 -4.86 24.17
CA GLU A 150 10.11 -6.21 24.68
C GLU A 150 9.56 -6.21 26.11
N GLN A 151 10.06 -5.32 26.97
CA GLN A 151 9.59 -5.16 28.35
C GLN A 151 8.15 -4.65 28.40
N ILE A 152 7.81 -3.70 27.53
CA ILE A 152 6.45 -3.16 27.42
C ILE A 152 5.49 -4.26 26.96
N ALA A 153 5.84 -5.01 25.92
CA ALA A 153 5.03 -6.10 25.41
C ALA A 153 4.83 -7.22 26.46
N GLY A 154 5.89 -7.58 27.20
CA GLY A 154 5.82 -8.52 28.30
C GLY A 154 4.92 -8.04 29.44
N TRP A 155 5.10 -6.80 29.87
CA TRP A 155 4.28 -6.18 30.91
C TRP A 155 2.80 -6.15 30.52
N LEU A 156 2.46 -5.76 29.30
CA LEU A 156 1.08 -5.76 28.81
C LEU A 156 0.42 -7.13 28.88
N LYS A 157 1.16 -8.21 28.59
CA LYS A 157 0.65 -9.59 28.73
C LYS A 157 0.36 -9.96 30.19
N HIS A 158 1.21 -9.51 31.13
CA HIS A 158 1.03 -9.77 32.55
C HIS A 158 -0.08 -8.92 33.17
N THR A 159 -0.20 -7.65 32.81
CA THR A 159 -1.19 -6.71 33.36
C THR A 159 -2.59 -6.96 32.80
N TYR A 160 -2.71 -7.37 31.54
CA TYR A 160 -3.99 -7.63 30.87
C TYR A 160 -4.06 -9.07 30.34
N PRO A 161 -4.10 -10.08 31.22
CA PRO A 161 -4.16 -11.47 30.81
C PRO A 161 -5.44 -11.75 30.02
N GLY A 162 -5.31 -12.44 28.89
CA GLY A 162 -6.46 -12.83 28.04
C GLY A 162 -7.07 -11.74 27.16
N VAL A 163 -6.72 -10.46 27.34
CA VAL A 163 -7.26 -9.35 26.53
C VAL A 163 -6.39 -9.13 25.29
N LYS A 164 -6.67 -9.85 24.20
CA LYS A 164 -5.89 -9.80 22.94
C LYS A 164 -5.75 -8.40 22.33
N ASP A 165 -6.72 -7.53 22.59
CA ASP A 165 -6.73 -6.14 22.09
C ASP A 165 -5.75 -5.23 22.82
N GLN A 166 -5.23 -5.66 23.99
CA GLN A 166 -4.21 -4.95 24.76
C GLN A 166 -2.80 -5.52 24.59
N GLN A 167 -2.65 -6.58 23.78
CA GLN A 167 -1.35 -7.18 23.47
C GLN A 167 -0.75 -6.56 22.21
N VAL A 168 0.51 -6.14 22.27
CA VAL A 168 1.29 -5.62 21.13
C VAL A 168 2.53 -6.48 20.90
N SER A 169 3.02 -6.51 19.65
CA SER A 169 4.35 -7.03 19.36
C SER A 169 5.39 -5.98 19.73
N HIS A 170 6.60 -6.40 20.07
CA HIS A 170 7.77 -5.53 20.30
C HIS A 170 8.27 -4.84 19.02
N GLU A 171 7.79 -5.29 17.85
CA GLU A 171 8.03 -4.65 16.54
C GLU A 171 6.96 -3.60 16.17
N THR A 172 6.01 -3.30 17.07
CA THR A 172 4.90 -2.35 16.83
C THR A 172 5.30 -0.92 17.12
#